data_AF-A0A9P0PA68-F1
#
_entry.id   AF-A0A9P0PA68-F1
#
_cell.length_a   1.000
_cell.length_b   1.000
_cell.length_c   1.000
_cell.angle_alpha   90.00
_cell.angle_beta   90.00
_cell.angle_gamma   90.00
#
_symmetry.space_group_name_H-M   'P 1'
#
loop_
_entity.id
_entity.type
_entity.pdbx_description
1 polymer ?
#
loop_
_entity_poly.entity_id
_entity_poly.type
_entity_poly.pdbx_seq_one_letter_code
_entity_poly.pdbx_strand_id
1 'polypeptide(L)'
;MIGPPAESIAVPRETGWMNAEIFLTWLQHFKHHVQPSKENPVLLILDGHGSRKELAVIEYARNNNIHMLSTPPHTTHRLQRLDRVFFNPFKAVQCG
;
A
#
# COMPACT_ATOMS: atom_id res chain seq x y z
N MET A 1 -11.41 1.74 24.62
CA MET A 1 -10.40 1.58 23.53
C MET A 1 -10.93 0.47 22.63
N ILE A 2 -11.48 0.81 21.47
CA ILE A 2 -11.94 -0.21 20.50
C ILE A 2 -10.66 -0.77 19.87
N GLY A 3 -10.37 -2.05 20.12
CA GLY A 3 -9.21 -2.73 19.54
C GLY A 3 -9.29 -2.81 18.02
N PRO A 4 -8.21 -3.20 17.34
CA PRO A 4 -8.22 -3.38 15.89
C PRO A 4 -9.28 -4.44 15.49
N PRO A 5 -9.88 -4.35 14.29
CA PRO A 5 -10.74 -5.40 13.75
C PRO A 5 -10.07 -6.77 13.84
N ALA A 6 -10.85 -7.83 14.07
CA ALA A 6 -10.34 -9.17 14.36
C ALA A 6 -9.37 -9.76 13.32
N GLU A 7 -9.39 -9.25 12.09
CA GLU A 7 -8.54 -9.71 10.98
C GLU A 7 -7.36 -8.78 10.66
N SER A 8 -7.07 -7.84 11.56
CA SER A 8 -5.94 -6.93 11.40
C SER A 8 -4.61 -7.67 11.61
N ILE A 9 -3.67 -7.44 10.70
CA ILE A 9 -2.31 -7.98 10.82
C ILE A 9 -1.37 -6.91 11.40
N ALA A 10 -0.59 -7.29 12.40
CA ALA A 10 0.48 -6.45 12.96
C ALA A 10 1.79 -7.24 12.89
N VAL A 11 2.77 -6.72 12.15
CA VAL A 11 4.10 -7.32 12.06
C VAL A 11 5.09 -6.38 12.75
N PRO A 12 5.49 -6.65 14.00
CA PRO A 12 6.41 -5.78 14.74
C PRO A 12 7.81 -5.86 14.14
N ARG A 13 8.48 -4.70 14.05
CA ARG A 13 9.92 -4.60 13.72
C ARG A 13 10.61 -3.62 14.66
N GLU A 14 11.87 -3.91 14.97
CA GLU A 14 12.73 -3.06 15.78
C GLU A 14 13.01 -1.70 15.12
N THR A 15 13.05 -1.65 13.79
CA THR A 15 13.33 -0.41 13.05
C THR A 15 12.06 0.40 12.74
N GLY A 16 10.86 -0.20 12.87
CA GLY A 16 9.58 0.44 12.51
C GLY A 16 9.33 0.64 11.01
N TRP A 17 10.27 0.26 10.13
CA TRP A 17 10.16 0.46 8.68
C TRP A 17 9.63 -0.77 7.95
N MET A 18 8.85 -0.51 6.89
CA MET A 18 8.34 -1.55 6.00
C MET A 18 9.43 -2.03 5.03
N ASN A 19 9.73 -3.33 5.07
CA ASN A 19 10.56 -4.01 4.09
C ASN A 19 9.69 -4.79 3.09
N ALA A 20 10.32 -5.36 2.07
CA ALA A 20 9.63 -6.01 0.98
C ALA A 20 8.89 -7.31 1.39
N GLU A 21 9.44 -8.10 2.32
CA GLU A 21 8.77 -9.28 2.89
C GLU A 21 7.45 -8.93 3.58
N ILE A 22 7.46 -7.91 4.45
CA ILE A 22 6.24 -7.45 5.13
C ILE A 22 5.25 -6.89 4.12
N PHE A 23 5.76 -6.16 3.12
CA PHE A 23 4.90 -5.66 2.06
C PHE A 23 4.24 -6.79 1.27
N LEU A 24 4.94 -7.90 1.03
CA LEU A 24 4.37 -9.09 0.40
C LEU A 24 3.28 -9.73 1.27
N THR A 25 3.52 -9.90 2.58
CA THR A 25 2.50 -10.40 3.52
C THR A 25 1.27 -9.49 3.55
N TRP A 26 1.48 -8.18 3.56
CA TRP A 26 0.39 -7.21 3.48
C TRP A 26 -0.35 -7.31 2.13
N LEU A 27 0.36 -7.49 1.02
CA LEU A 27 -0.25 -7.61 -0.31
C LEU A 27 -1.09 -8.88 -0.45
N GLN A 28 -0.68 -9.99 0.18
CA GLN A 28 -1.47 -11.21 0.25
C GLN A 28 -2.77 -11.01 1.05
N HIS A 29 -2.68 -10.33 2.19
CA HIS A 29 -3.84 -9.95 3.00
C HIS A 29 -4.77 -8.99 2.23
N PHE A 30 -4.22 -7.98 1.58
CA PHE A 30 -4.97 -7.06 0.72
C PHE A 30 -5.71 -7.80 -0.41
N LYS A 31 -5.03 -8.73 -1.09
CA LYS A 31 -5.65 -9.56 -2.14
C LYS A 31 -6.79 -10.39 -1.59
N HIS A 32 -6.66 -10.95 -0.39
CA HIS A 32 -7.70 -11.75 0.25
C HIS A 32 -9.00 -10.96 0.47
N HIS A 33 -8.86 -9.69 0.88
CA HIS A 33 -10.01 -8.82 1.16
C HIS A 33 -10.61 -8.18 -0.09
N VAL A 34 -9.77 -7.72 -1.01
CA VAL A 34 -10.24 -6.97 -2.20
C VAL A 34 -10.68 -7.90 -3.34
N GLN A 35 -10.17 -9.15 -3.35
CA GLN A 35 -10.52 -10.18 -4.33
C GLN A 35 -10.48 -9.70 -5.80
N PRO A 36 -9.35 -9.14 -6.26
CA PRO A 36 -9.19 -8.72 -7.64
C PRO A 36 -9.38 -9.90 -8.61
N SER A 37 -10.05 -9.62 -9.74
CA SER A 37 -10.25 -10.59 -10.82
C SER A 37 -9.83 -9.99 -12.16
N LYS A 38 -9.85 -10.80 -13.23
CA LYS A 38 -9.52 -10.33 -14.58
C LYS A 38 -10.59 -9.34 -15.09
N GLU A 39 -11.82 -9.54 -14.66
CA GLU A 39 -12.99 -8.72 -14.99
C GLU A 39 -13.05 -7.44 -14.14
N ASN A 40 -12.48 -7.47 -12.92
CA ASN A 40 -12.39 -6.33 -12.03
C ASN A 40 -10.96 -6.19 -11.46
N PRO A 41 -10.01 -5.66 -12.26
CA PRO A 41 -8.64 -5.47 -11.82
C PRO A 41 -8.52 -4.31 -10.82
N VAL A 42 -7.52 -4.37 -9.95
CA VAL A 42 -7.30 -3.35 -8.91
C VAL A 42 -6.04 -2.54 -9.22
N LEU A 43 -6.14 -1.21 -9.10
CA LEU A 43 -5.00 -0.32 -9.19
C LEU A 43 -4.51 0.05 -7.78
N LEU A 44 -3.31 -0.38 -7.43
CA LEU A 44 -2.63 -0.04 -6.18
C LEU A 44 -1.62 1.08 -6.43
N ILE A 45 -1.88 2.27 -5.86
CA ILE A 45 -1.01 3.44 -5.97
C ILE A 45 -0.11 3.52 -4.75
N LEU A 46 1.19 3.59 -4.99
CA LEU A 46 2.23 3.52 -3.97
C LEU A 46 3.10 4.78 -4.01
N ASP A 47 3.36 5.39 -2.85
CA ASP A 47 4.41 6.41 -2.72
C ASP A 47 5.80 5.79 -3.01
N GLY A 48 6.68 6.53 -3.68
CA GLY A 48 7.92 6.04 -4.29
C GLY A 48 9.02 5.55 -3.34
N HIS A 49 8.70 5.03 -2.17
CA HIS A 49 9.68 4.48 -1.23
C HIS A 49 10.29 3.18 -1.78
N GLY A 50 11.62 3.12 -1.82
CA GLY A 50 12.40 2.11 -2.55
C GLY A 50 12.22 0.66 -2.09
N SER A 51 11.63 0.41 -0.93
CA SER A 51 11.40 -0.94 -0.37
C SER A 51 10.35 -1.78 -1.12
N ARG A 52 9.73 -1.24 -2.18
CA ARG A 52 8.61 -1.86 -2.92
C ARG A 52 9.01 -2.45 -4.28
N LYS A 53 10.31 -2.53 -4.56
CA LYS A 53 10.86 -2.92 -5.88
C LYS A 53 11.45 -4.34 -5.90
N GLU A 54 10.93 -5.23 -5.07
CA GLU A 54 11.33 -6.63 -5.12
C GLU A 54 10.54 -7.38 -6.20
N LEU A 55 11.22 -8.23 -6.98
CA LEU A 55 10.63 -8.96 -8.09
C LEU A 55 9.42 -9.80 -7.64
N ALA A 56 9.54 -10.48 -6.49
CA ALA A 56 8.48 -11.33 -5.94
C ALA A 56 7.17 -10.58 -5.70
N VAL A 57 7.24 -9.32 -5.27
CA VAL A 57 6.07 -8.45 -5.05
C VAL A 57 5.42 -8.09 -6.39
N ILE A 58 6.23 -7.73 -7.38
CA ILE A 58 5.76 -7.36 -8.72
C ILE A 58 5.08 -8.53 -9.42
N GLU A 59 5.70 -9.71 -9.36
CA GLU A 59 5.14 -10.94 -9.93
C GLU A 59 3.85 -11.35 -9.22
N TYR A 60 3.82 -11.31 -7.89
CA TYR A 60 2.61 -11.61 -7.14
C TYR A 60 1.46 -10.67 -7.50
N ALA A 61 1.71 -9.35 -7.56
CA ALA A 61 0.69 -8.37 -7.94
C ALA A 61 0.14 -8.64 -9.34
N ARG A 62 1.04 -8.83 -10.33
CA ARG A 62 0.64 -9.11 -11.72
C ARG A 62 -0.19 -10.38 -11.85
N ASN A 63 0.22 -11.45 -11.17
CA ASN A 63 -0.48 -12.74 -11.21
C ASN A 63 -1.86 -12.69 -10.55
N ASN A 64 -2.12 -11.69 -9.70
CA ASN A 64 -3.37 -11.52 -8.99
C ASN A 64 -4.22 -10.35 -9.54
N ASN A 65 -3.98 -9.87 -10.76
CA ASN A 65 -4.71 -8.74 -11.37
C ASN A 65 -4.63 -7.43 -10.55
N ILE A 66 -3.51 -7.23 -9.85
CA ILE A 66 -3.20 -6.01 -9.12
C ILE A 66 -2.15 -5.23 -9.93
N HIS A 67 -2.55 -4.09 -10.47
CA HIS A 67 -1.66 -3.16 -11.14
C HIS A 67 -1.03 -2.24 -10.12
N MET A 68 0.30 -2.24 -10.02
CA MET A 68 1.01 -1.34 -9.11
C MET A 68 1.54 -0.13 -9.86
N LEU A 69 1.18 1.06 -9.39
CA LEU A 69 1.71 2.33 -9.86
C LEU A 69 2.53 2.97 -8.74
N SER A 70 3.85 3.02 -8.92
CA SER A 70 4.74 3.75 -8.00
C SER A 70 5.01 5.14 -8.52
N THR A 71 4.94 6.13 -7.63
CA THR A 71 5.35 7.50 -7.94
C THR A 71 6.88 7.59 -8.04
N PRO A 72 7.45 8.35 -8.99
CA PRO A 72 8.91 8.47 -9.10
C PRO A 72 9.51 9.09 -7.81
N PRO A 73 10.61 8.55 -7.27
CA PRO A 73 11.33 9.20 -6.18
C PRO A 73 11.75 10.60 -6.65
N HIS A 74 11.49 11.61 -5.82
CA HIS A 74 11.68 13.05 -6.08
C HIS A 74 10.60 13.78 -6.91
N THR A 75 9.41 13.21 -7.10
CA THR A 75 8.25 13.94 -7.68
C THR A 75 7.31 14.56 -6.66
N THR A 76 7.82 14.87 -5.45
CA THR A 76 7.10 15.62 -4.41
C THR A 76 6.48 16.91 -4.96
N HIS A 77 7.04 17.52 -6.01
CA HIS A 77 6.54 18.79 -6.55
C HIS A 77 5.35 18.69 -7.54
N ARG A 78 5.11 17.54 -8.18
CA ARG A 78 4.01 17.38 -9.17
C ARG A 78 2.91 16.42 -8.74
N LEU A 79 3.26 15.37 -7.99
CA LEU A 79 2.29 14.43 -7.41
C LEU A 79 1.71 14.92 -6.07
N GLN A 80 2.20 16.06 -5.57
CA GLN A 80 1.62 16.79 -4.44
C GLN A 80 0.13 17.13 -4.61
N ARG A 81 -0.45 17.08 -5.82
CA ARG A 81 -1.90 17.24 -5.95
C ARG A 81 -2.67 16.04 -5.40
N LEU A 82 -2.16 14.81 -5.52
CA LEU A 82 -2.79 13.64 -4.90
C LEU A 82 -2.61 13.70 -3.37
N ASP A 83 -1.41 14.04 -2.88
CA ASP A 83 -1.16 14.20 -1.44
C ASP A 83 -1.91 15.38 -0.80
N ARG A 84 -2.01 16.53 -1.48
CA ARG A 84 -2.68 17.73 -0.94
C ARG A 84 -4.20 17.72 -1.11
N VAL A 85 -4.75 16.94 -2.04
CA VAL A 85 -6.20 16.93 -2.31
C VAL A 85 -6.86 15.64 -1.81
N PHE A 86 -6.23 14.48 -2.02
CA PHE A 86 -6.80 13.19 -1.58
C PHE A 86 -6.35 12.77 -0.17
N PHE A 87 -5.07 12.94 0.19
CA PHE A 87 -4.57 12.52 1.52
C PHE A 87 -4.67 13.60 2.61
N ASN A 88 -4.87 14.85 2.24
CA ASN A 88 -5.03 15.96 3.18
C ASN A 88 -6.28 15.85 4.08
N PRO A 89 -7.47 15.43 3.59
CA PRO A 89 -8.60 15.13 4.48
C PRO A 89 -8.31 14.00 5.46
N PHE A 90 -7.51 12.98 5.08
CA PHE A 90 -7.15 11.89 5.98
C PHE A 90 -6.19 12.31 7.09
N LYS A 91 -5.38 13.37 6.89
CA LYS A 91 -4.55 13.97 7.96
C LYS A 91 -5.36 14.87 8.90
N ALA A 92 -6.44 15.48 8.42
CA ALA A 92 -7.29 16.34 9.23
C ALA A 92 -8.17 15.59 10.24
N VAL A 93 -8.34 14.27 10.08
CA VAL A 93 -9.18 13.43 10.97
C VAL A 93 -8.39 12.82 12.14
N GLN A 94 -7.07 13.00 12.20
CA GLN A 94 -6.27 12.63 13.38
C GLN A 94 -6.18 13.82 14.36
N CYS A 95 -7.34 14.29 14.82
CA CYS A 95 -7.50 15.06 16.04
C CYS A 95 -8.78 14.54 16.72
N GLY A 96 -8.56 13.85 17.84
CA GLY A 96 -9.54 13.15 18.65
C GLY A 96 -8.81 12.14 19.53
#